data_AF-A0A3D2VM11-F1
#
_entry.id   AF-A0A3D2VM11-F1
#
_cell.length_a   1.000
_cell.length_b   1.000
_cell.length_c   1.000
_cell.angle_alpha   90.00
_cell.angle_beta   90.00
_cell.angle_gamma   90.00
#
_symmetry.space_group_name_H-M   'P 1'
#
loop_
_entity.id
_entity.type
_entity.pdbx_description
1 polymer ?
#
loop_
_entity_poly.entity_id
_entity_poly.type
_entity_poly.pdbx_seq_one_letter_code
_entity_poly.pdbx_strand_id
1 'polypeptide(L)'
;MEATVLDVHRVAKGDRVGYRQQAAPKAGYVLVVSGGTAHGVGLEAPVPPRGVVRRGRALVRTGLEVAGRSPSPFRLAGQRLWFAEPPHMQVSMLWLPEDVAPPAIGSPVPCQVRMTTSYFDRIEGI
;
A
#
# COMPACT_ATOMS: atom_id res chain seq x y z
N MET A 1 5.20 6.27 -10.87
CA MET A 1 6.25 6.26 -9.85
C MET A 1 6.68 4.83 -9.64
N GLU A 2 7.96 4.63 -9.34
CA GLU A 2 8.50 3.33 -8.96
C GLU A 2 9.02 3.42 -7.53
N ALA A 3 8.76 2.38 -6.75
CA ALA A 3 9.34 2.18 -5.44
C ALA A 3 10.28 0.97 -5.49
N THR A 4 11.05 0.77 -4.43
CA THR A 4 12.01 -0.32 -4.33
C THR A 4 11.65 -1.20 -3.14
N VAL A 5 11.74 -2.51 -3.30
CA VAL A 5 11.67 -3.45 -2.16
C VAL A 5 12.91 -3.24 -1.31
N LEU A 6 12.72 -2.82 -0.07
CA LEU A 6 13.80 -2.61 0.91
C LEU A 6 14.00 -3.86 1.77
N ASP A 7 12.93 -4.56 2.10
CA ASP A 7 12.99 -5.80 2.89
C ASP A 7 11.77 -6.71 2.64
N VAL A 8 11.92 -7.98 2.96
CA VAL A 8 10.90 -9.03 2.84
C VAL A 8 10.93 -9.93 4.06
N HIS A 9 9.83 -9.97 4.81
CA HIS A 9 9.69 -10.85 5.96
C HIS A 9 8.60 -11.89 5.72
N ARG A 10 8.92 -13.17 5.92
CA ARG A 10 7.90 -14.22 5.98
C ARG A 10 7.16 -14.15 7.30
N VAL A 11 5.85 -14.39 7.26
CA VAL A 11 4.96 -14.33 8.43
C VAL A 11 3.95 -15.46 8.39
N ALA A 12 3.66 -16.02 9.55
CA ALA A 12 2.55 -16.93 9.77
C ALA A 12 1.27 -16.17 10.12
N LYS A 13 0.12 -16.84 10.02
CA LYS A 13 -1.15 -16.28 10.51
C LYS A 13 -1.05 -16.02 12.02
N GLY A 14 -1.39 -14.80 12.43
CA GLY A 14 -1.38 -14.36 13.83
C GLY A 14 -0.13 -13.58 14.23
N ASP A 15 0.96 -13.65 13.45
CA ASP A 15 2.20 -12.91 13.72
C ASP A 15 1.96 -11.41 13.80
N ARG A 16 2.67 -10.73 14.70
CA ARG A 16 2.53 -9.30 14.93
C ARG A 16 3.43 -8.52 13.97
N VAL A 17 2.83 -7.59 13.23
CA VAL A 17 3.51 -6.81 12.19
C VAL A 17 3.37 -5.32 12.46
N GLY A 18 4.46 -4.58 12.20
CA GLY A 18 4.48 -3.12 12.24
C GLY A 18 4.43 -2.53 13.65
N TYR A 19 4.43 -1.21 13.72
CA TYR A 19 4.35 -0.48 14.99
C TYR A 19 3.03 -0.75 15.72
N ARG A 20 1.92 -0.88 14.98
CA ARG A 20 0.59 -1.13 15.56
C ARG A 20 0.36 -2.58 15.97
N GLN A 21 1.36 -3.46 15.79
CA GLN A 21 1.30 -4.88 16.15
C GLN A 21 0.04 -5.56 15.58
N GLN A 22 -0.27 -5.27 14.31
CA GLN A 22 -1.42 -5.86 13.64
C GLN A 22 -1.15 -7.35 13.40
N ALA A 23 -2.13 -8.19 13.75
CA ALA A 23 -2.01 -9.62 13.54
C ALA A 23 -2.13 -9.96 12.06
N ALA A 24 -1.17 -10.71 11.54
CA ALA A 24 -1.16 -11.20 10.18
C ALA A 24 -2.40 -12.09 9.94
N PRO A 25 -3.23 -11.77 8.94
CA PRO A 25 -4.52 -12.45 8.78
C PRO A 25 -4.43 -13.82 8.15
N LYS A 26 -3.36 -14.05 7.41
CA LYS A 26 -3.01 -15.26 6.68
C LYS A 26 -1.48 -15.36 6.69
N ALA A 27 -0.96 -16.56 6.45
CA ALA A 27 0.45 -16.73 6.15
C ALA A 27 0.80 -16.05 4.81
N GLY A 28 2.05 -15.64 4.68
CA GLY A 28 2.57 -14.95 3.50
C GLY A 28 3.81 -14.15 3.83
N TYR A 29 3.88 -12.93 3.29
CA TYR A 29 5.00 -12.03 3.48
C TYR A 29 4.55 -10.60 3.78
N VAL A 30 5.42 -9.88 4.48
CA VAL A 30 5.38 -8.42 4.62
C VAL A 30 6.50 -7.86 3.77
N LEU A 31 6.15 -7.05 2.79
CA LEU A 31 7.11 -6.28 2.00
C LEU A 31 7.28 -4.92 2.64
N VAL A 32 8.52 -4.50 2.85
CA VAL A 32 8.86 -3.11 3.17
C VAL A 32 9.32 -2.46 1.87
N VAL A 33 8.64 -1.40 1.44
CA VAL A 33 8.97 -0.69 0.20
C VAL A 33 9.27 0.78 0.47
N SER A 34 10.11 1.38 -0.37
CA SER A 34 10.31 2.83 -0.36
C SER A 34 9.03 3.56 -0.78
N GLY A 35 8.87 4.79 -0.30
CA GLY A 35 7.67 5.57 -0.53
C GLY A 35 6.70 5.49 0.65
N GLY A 36 6.52 6.66 1.26
CA GLY A 36 5.65 6.87 2.41
C GLY A 36 4.88 8.18 2.26
N THR A 37 4.32 8.69 3.36
CA THR A 37 3.51 9.92 3.34
C THR A 37 4.28 11.13 2.82
N ALA A 38 5.60 11.21 3.04
CA ALA A 38 6.45 12.26 2.49
C ALA A 38 6.50 12.27 0.95
N HIS A 39 6.16 11.14 0.31
CA HIS A 39 6.17 10.94 -1.14
C HIS A 39 4.74 10.97 -1.74
N GLY A 40 3.73 11.32 -0.92
CA GLY A 40 2.33 11.34 -1.34
C GLY A 40 1.58 10.01 -1.19
N VAL A 41 2.21 8.99 -0.60
CA VAL A 41 1.56 7.69 -0.36
C VAL A 41 0.57 7.80 0.79
N GLY A 42 -0.66 7.32 0.59
CA GLY A 42 -1.72 7.36 1.60
C GLY A 42 -2.32 8.74 1.83
N LEU A 43 -1.87 9.77 1.11
CA LEU A 43 -2.52 11.08 1.10
C LEU A 43 -3.69 11.04 0.11
N GLU A 44 -4.92 10.96 0.62
CA GLU A 44 -6.09 11.36 -0.17
C GLU A 44 -6.17 12.90 -0.14
N ALA A 45 -6.05 13.54 -1.29
CA ALA A 45 -6.39 14.96 -1.41
C ALA A 45 -7.88 15.14 -1.04
N PRO A 46 -8.26 16.16 -0.24
CA PRO A 46 -9.66 16.42 0.07
C PRO A 46 -10.46 16.55 -1.22
N VAL A 47 -11.36 15.61 -1.49
CA VAL A 47 -12.29 15.75 -2.61
C VAL A 47 -13.42 16.64 -2.11
N PRO A 48 -13.59 17.88 -2.62
CA PRO A 48 -14.74 18.69 -2.25
C PRO A 48 -16.01 17.91 -2.64
N PRO A 49 -17.00 17.74 -1.74
CA PRO A 49 -18.19 16.98 -2.08
C PRO A 49 -18.97 17.72 -3.17
N ARG A 50 -18.91 17.22 -4.40
CA ARG A 50 -19.82 17.63 -5.49
C ARG A 50 -20.59 16.41 -5.99
N GLY A 51 -21.92 16.48 -5.83
CA GLY A 51 -22.88 15.67 -6.58
C GLY A 51 -23.58 14.55 -5.82
N VAL A 52 -24.91 14.58 -5.86
CA VAL A 52 -25.88 13.61 -5.30
C VAL A 52 -25.68 12.20 -5.88
N VAL A 53 -25.01 12.07 -7.02
CA VAL A 53 -24.89 10.84 -7.83
C VAL A 53 -24.00 9.76 -7.19
N ARG A 54 -23.16 10.07 -6.18
CA ARG A 54 -22.21 9.09 -5.64
C ARG A 54 -22.66 8.36 -4.35
N ARG A 55 -23.78 8.73 -3.74
CA ARG A 55 -24.31 8.02 -2.55
C ARG A 55 -24.58 6.54 -2.80
N GLY A 56 -24.88 6.13 -4.03
CA GLY A 56 -25.08 4.73 -4.40
C GLY A 56 -23.81 3.85 -4.39
N ARG A 57 -22.61 4.43 -4.57
CA ARG A 57 -21.34 3.67 -4.53
C ARG A 57 -20.76 3.51 -3.12
N ALA A 58 -21.28 4.24 -2.14
CA ALA A 58 -20.80 4.17 -0.76
C ALA A 58 -21.13 2.83 -0.08
N LEU A 59 -22.22 2.18 -0.49
CA LEU A 59 -22.70 0.92 0.10
C LEU A 59 -21.84 -0.31 -0.24
N VAL A 60 -21.06 -0.29 -1.33
CA VAL A 60 -20.15 -1.40 -1.67
C VAL A 60 -18.83 -1.30 -0.90
N ARG A 61 -18.41 -0.08 -0.54
CA ARG A 61 -17.13 0.17 0.16
C ARG A 61 -17.21 -0.20 1.65
N THR A 62 -18.39 -0.08 2.25
CA THR A 62 -18.62 -0.31 3.69
C THR A 62 -18.59 -1.76 4.13
N GLY A 63 -18.75 -2.75 3.23
CA GLY A 63 -18.73 -4.17 3.60
C GLY A 63 -17.33 -4.78 3.81
N LEU A 64 -16.27 -4.13 3.33
CA LEU A 64 -14.90 -4.65 3.32
C LEU A 64 -13.93 -3.89 4.22
N GLU A 65 -14.35 -2.78 4.83
CA GLU A 65 -13.53 -1.96 5.73
C GLU A 65 -13.44 -2.53 7.16
N VAL A 66 -14.03 -3.70 7.42
CA VAL A 66 -14.18 -4.29 8.77
C VAL A 66 -12.88 -4.93 9.32
N ALA A 67 -11.72 -4.80 8.66
CA ALA A 67 -10.46 -5.40 9.14
C ALA A 67 -9.26 -4.46 9.21
N GLY A 68 -9.46 -3.14 9.19
CA GLY A 68 -8.35 -2.18 9.29
C GLY A 68 -7.36 -2.22 8.12
N ARG A 69 -7.77 -2.77 6.97
CA ARG A 69 -6.95 -2.85 5.76
C ARG A 69 -7.38 -1.79 4.76
N SER A 70 -6.45 -0.92 4.41
CA SER A 70 -6.61 0.05 3.33
C SER A 70 -5.87 -0.45 2.08
N PRO A 71 -6.46 -0.34 0.88
CA PRO A 71 -5.74 -0.66 -0.35
C PRO A 71 -4.58 0.32 -0.54
N SER A 72 -3.42 -0.18 -0.96
CA SER A 72 -2.25 0.66 -1.22
C SER A 72 -2.20 1.10 -2.69
N PRO A 73 -1.41 2.13 -3.04
CA PRO A 73 -1.17 2.49 -4.44
C PRO A 73 -0.17 1.56 -5.14
N PHE A 74 0.40 0.58 -4.43
CA PHE A 74 1.44 -0.31 -4.95
C PHE A 74 0.84 -1.54 -5.63
N ARG A 75 1.51 -2.00 -6.67
CA ARG A 75 1.12 -3.20 -7.41
C ARG A 75 2.27 -4.16 -7.58
N LEU A 76 1.96 -5.45 -7.55
CA LEU A 76 2.89 -6.52 -7.92
C LEU A 76 2.15 -7.46 -8.88
N ALA A 77 2.79 -7.83 -10.00
CA ALA A 77 2.17 -8.64 -11.06
C ALA A 77 0.78 -8.11 -11.50
N GLY A 78 0.62 -6.78 -11.59
CA GLY A 78 -0.64 -6.11 -11.94
C GLY A 78 -1.69 -6.03 -10.82
N GLN A 79 -1.54 -6.81 -9.75
CA GLN A 79 -2.46 -6.84 -8.61
C GLN A 79 -2.10 -5.78 -7.57
N ARG A 80 -3.12 -5.13 -7.00
CA ARG A 80 -2.94 -4.10 -5.97
C ARG A 80 -2.69 -4.76 -4.61
N LEU A 81 -1.63 -4.33 -3.94
CA LEU A 81 -1.29 -4.80 -2.60
C LEU A 81 -2.10 -4.03 -1.53
N TRP A 82 -2.18 -4.63 -0.34
CA TRP A 82 -2.84 -4.01 0.81
C TRP A 82 -1.81 -3.52 1.79
N PHE A 83 -2.07 -2.39 2.44
CA PHE A 83 -1.23 -1.93 3.54
C PHE A 83 -1.25 -2.94 4.69
N ALA A 84 -0.07 -3.25 5.21
CA ALA A 84 0.09 -4.04 6.43
C ALA A 84 -0.14 -3.23 7.71
N GLU A 85 0.12 -1.92 7.62
CA GLU A 85 -0.36 -0.89 8.54
C GLU A 85 -0.33 0.46 7.78
N PRO A 86 -0.89 1.55 8.33
CA PRO A 86 -0.81 2.85 7.66
C PRO A 86 0.62 3.26 7.31
N PRO A 87 0.85 3.89 6.14
CA PRO A 87 2.18 4.21 5.66
C PRO A 87 2.91 5.16 6.62
N HIS A 88 4.21 4.92 6.79
CA HIS A 88 5.10 5.80 7.54
C HIS A 88 5.62 6.91 6.63
N MET A 89 6.43 7.83 7.17
CA MET A 89 6.93 8.97 6.39
C MET A 89 7.73 8.53 5.15
N GLN A 90 8.60 7.52 5.30
CA GLN A 90 9.55 7.12 4.27
C GLN A 90 9.22 5.78 3.61
N VAL A 91 8.57 4.88 4.34
CA VAL A 91 8.34 3.50 3.92
C VAL A 91 6.87 3.10 4.05
N SER A 92 6.49 2.12 3.24
CA SER A 92 5.19 1.45 3.33
C SER A 92 5.39 -0.03 3.58
N MET A 93 4.56 -0.61 4.44
CA MET A 93 4.52 -2.06 4.69
C MET A 93 3.31 -2.65 3.97
N LEU A 94 3.52 -3.73 3.22
CA LEU A 94 2.51 -4.31 2.33
C LEU A 94 2.35 -5.80 2.57
N TRP A 95 1.12 -6.29 2.59
CA TRP A 95 0.84 -7.73 2.62
C TRP A 95 1.04 -8.35 1.24
N LEU A 96 1.77 -9.45 1.19
CA LEU A 96 1.87 -10.34 0.04
C LEU A 96 1.35 -11.74 0.43
N PRO A 97 0.38 -12.31 -0.29
CA PRO A 97 -0.09 -13.66 -0.07
C PRO A 97 1.00 -14.73 -0.25
N GLU A 98 0.92 -15.85 0.48
CA GLU A 98 1.90 -16.95 0.42
C GLU A 98 2.00 -17.62 -0.97
N ASP A 99 0.92 -17.62 -1.74
CA ASP A 99 0.86 -18.17 -3.10
C ASP A 99 1.55 -17.29 -4.16
N VAL A 100 2.02 -16.10 -3.77
CA VAL A 100 2.80 -15.22 -4.64
C VAL A 100 4.26 -15.24 -4.20
N ALA A 101 5.15 -15.57 -5.14
CA ALA A 101 6.59 -15.54 -4.89
C ALA A 101 7.02 -14.11 -4.48
N PRO A 102 7.74 -13.96 -3.35
CA PRO A 102 8.19 -12.65 -2.93
C PRO A 102 9.24 -12.09 -3.92
N PRO A 103 9.16 -10.79 -4.26
CA PRO A 103 10.20 -10.16 -5.05
C PRO A 103 11.52 -10.11 -4.26
N ALA A 104 12.65 -10.06 -4.96
CA ALA A 104 13.94 -9.87 -4.31
C ALA A 104 14.06 -8.44 -3.73
N ILE A 105 14.85 -8.28 -2.67
CA ILE A 105 15.27 -6.95 -2.18
C ILE A 105 15.97 -6.20 -3.33
N GLY A 106 15.67 -4.91 -3.48
CA GLY A 106 16.11 -4.08 -4.60
C GLY A 106 15.19 -4.13 -5.82
N SER A 107 14.20 -5.04 -5.85
CA SER A 107 13.27 -5.11 -6.98
C SER A 107 12.37 -3.87 -7.06
N PRO A 108 12.03 -3.43 -8.27
CA PRO A 108 11.09 -2.33 -8.44
C PRO A 108 9.65 -2.74 -8.18
N VAL A 109 8.87 -1.81 -7.64
CA VAL A 109 7.45 -1.96 -7.32
C VAL A 109 6.68 -0.76 -7.90
N PRO A 110 5.84 -0.98 -8.91
CA PRO A 110 4.99 0.08 -9.44
C PRO A 110 4.11 0.73 -8.37
N CYS A 111 4.14 2.06 -8.32
CA CYS A 111 3.36 2.87 -7.39
C CYS A 111 2.51 3.92 -8.15
N GLN A 112 1.20 3.87 -7.94
CA GLN A 112 0.23 4.75 -8.60
C GLN A 112 -0.27 5.83 -7.63
N VAL A 113 0.40 6.97 -7.64
CA VAL A 113 0.08 8.17 -6.86
C VAL A 113 -0.25 9.35 -7.77
N ARG A 114 -0.91 10.38 -7.22
CA ARG A 114 -1.20 11.61 -7.97
C ARG A 114 0.04 12.51 -7.98
N MET A 115 0.42 13.00 -9.15
CA MET A 115 1.59 13.90 -9.29
C MET A 115 1.47 15.20 -8.48
N THR A 116 0.25 15.66 -8.18
CA THR A 116 -0.01 16.89 -7.42
C THR A 116 0.33 16.80 -5.93
N THR A 117 0.51 15.59 -5.41
CA THR A 117 0.77 15.33 -3.99
C THR A 117 2.05 14.53 -3.77
N SER A 118 2.83 14.31 -4.84
CA SER A 118 4.00 13.45 -4.83
C SER A 118 5.27 14.25 -5.04
N TYR A 119 6.29 13.89 -4.26
CA TYR A 119 7.65 14.39 -4.39
C TYR A 119 8.53 13.26 -4.91
N PHE A 120 9.32 13.52 -5.96
CA PHE A 120 10.14 12.51 -6.63
C PHE A 120 11.61 12.75 -6.35
N ASP A 121 12.31 11.69 -5.92
CA ASP A 121 13.75 11.73 -5.73
C ASP A 121 14.53 11.67 -7.06
N ARG A 122 13.92 11.10 -8.10
CA ARG A 122 14.48 10.97 -9.45
C ARG A 122 13.39 11.04 -10.52
N ILE A 123 13.70 11.72 -11.63
CA ILE A 123 12.88 11.73 -12.85
C ILE A 123 13.76 11.21 -13.99
N GLU A 124 13.27 10.22 -14.74
CA GLU A 124 13.99 9.61 -15.86
C GLU A 124 13.27 9.92 -17.17
N GLY A 125 14.02 10.10 -18.27
CA GLY A 125 13.47 10.27 -19.62
C GLY A 125 12.98 11.68 -19.98
N ILE A 126 13.60 12.72 -19.41
CA ILE A 126 13.48 14.11 -19.85
C ILE A 126 14.74 14.52 -20.61
#